data_AF-A0A8H4YDL2-F1
#
_entry.id   AF-A0A8H4YDL2-F1
#
_cell.length_a   1.000
_cell.length_b   1.000
_cell.length_c   1.000
_cell.angle_alpha   90.00
_cell.angle_beta   90.00
_cell.angle_gamma   90.00
#
_symmetry.space_group_name_H-M   'P 1'
#
loop_
_entity.id
_entity.type
_entity.pdbx_description
1 polymer ?
#
loop_
_entity_poly.entity_id
_entity_poly.type
_entity_poly.pdbx_seq_one_letter_code
_entity_poly.pdbx_strand_id
1 'polypeptide(L)'
;VRHSHLFPVPFEILGMIGEVLHVKDTVFRVIPNPVCFYWEPATFSLSTLLYEFITSLKSLRANDEIEGSEQVTRILDWADGNETRLPALRSSSTLDMMSEDVKGSRLVRELNHLRAGIEVCDDYFRGTKHSMIQKVLRVHIQEVLSLLNSQSDERSTRDSRRNDDTMDGGDIPMTINDLDSAPPGDKEGLLIDLYVGTIRRNVVRIVREQDSISKQRRARRASIDGRGTDAAPKKPTIITELAINEAWLTLMFRMLCWLQLHDFHKMDIQLSKSEAYASRIPVYIV
;
A
#
# COMPACT_ATOMS: atom_id res chain seq x y z
N VAL A 1 -3.60 -6.39 -21.68
CA VAL A 1 -3.66 -6.38 -20.20
C VAL A 1 -4.06 -4.98 -19.76
N ARG A 2 -5.28 -4.79 -19.21
CA ARG A 2 -5.87 -3.49 -18.83
C ARG A 2 -5.41 -3.08 -17.42
N HIS A 3 -4.14 -2.74 -17.27
CA HIS A 3 -3.56 -2.36 -15.98
C HIS A 3 -2.89 -0.98 -16.04
N SER A 4 -3.38 -0.07 -16.89
CA SER A 4 -2.81 1.28 -17.04
C SER A 4 -3.20 2.25 -15.92
N HIS A 5 -4.02 1.85 -14.94
CA HIS A 5 -4.69 2.77 -14.01
C HIS A 5 -4.53 2.41 -12.53
N LEU A 6 -3.83 1.32 -12.20
CA LEU A 6 -3.53 0.92 -10.83
C LEU A 6 -2.06 0.51 -10.77
N PHE A 7 -1.45 0.67 -9.59
CA PHE A 7 -0.09 0.17 -9.39
C PHE A 7 -0.07 -1.34 -9.66
N PRO A 8 0.92 -1.87 -10.39
CA PRO A 8 1.05 -3.31 -10.47
C PRO A 8 1.21 -3.85 -9.04
N VAL A 9 0.32 -4.78 -8.65
CA VAL A 9 0.26 -5.36 -7.30
C VAL A 9 1.65 -5.75 -6.74
N PRO A 10 2.61 -6.27 -7.54
CA PRO A 10 3.95 -6.54 -7.03
C PRO A 10 4.69 -5.31 -6.48
N PHE A 11 4.52 -4.12 -7.07
CA PHE A 11 5.09 -2.88 -6.54
C PHE A 11 4.42 -2.44 -5.25
N GLU A 12 3.12 -2.70 -5.07
CA GLU A 12 2.46 -2.47 -3.78
C GLU A 12 3.07 -3.35 -2.70
N ILE A 13 3.23 -4.65 -2.98
CA ILE A 13 3.87 -5.59 -2.05
C ILE A 13 5.29 -5.13 -1.72
N LEU A 14 6.09 -4.75 -2.72
CA LEU A 14 7.44 -4.24 -2.52
C LEU A 14 7.46 -2.98 -1.65
N GLY A 15 6.56 -2.03 -1.89
CA GLY A 15 6.49 -0.83 -1.05
C GLY A 15 6.05 -1.14 0.39
N MET A 16 5.10 -2.08 0.56
CA MET A 16 4.56 -2.43 1.86
C MET A 16 5.54 -3.18 2.75
N ILE A 17 6.32 -4.12 2.20
CA ILE A 17 7.17 -5.04 2.99
C ILE A 17 8.59 -5.20 2.48
N GLY A 18 8.94 -4.61 1.33
CA GLY A 18 10.28 -4.70 0.76
C GLY A 18 11.30 -3.97 1.62
N GLU A 19 12.52 -4.50 1.61
CA GLU A 19 13.69 -3.86 2.21
C GLU A 19 13.98 -2.53 1.51
N VAL A 20 14.46 -1.54 2.27
CA VAL A 20 14.93 -0.28 1.71
C VAL A 20 16.37 -0.46 1.26
N LEU A 21 16.60 -0.45 -0.05
CA LEU A 21 17.94 -0.59 -0.64
C LEU A 21 18.52 0.80 -0.87
N HIS A 22 19.23 1.32 0.13
CA HIS A 22 19.71 2.68 0.07
C HIS A 22 21.02 2.89 0.87
N VAL A 23 21.89 3.77 0.35
CA VAL A 23 23.15 4.19 0.98
C VAL A 23 22.98 5.57 1.61
N LYS A 24 22.91 5.64 2.95
CA LYS A 24 22.60 6.87 3.72
C LYS A 24 23.32 8.11 3.19
N ASP A 25 22.61 9.25 3.21
CA ASP A 25 23.08 10.56 2.74
C ASP A 25 23.48 10.63 1.26
N THR A 26 23.10 9.62 0.47
CA THR A 26 23.22 9.68 -0.99
C THR A 26 21.87 9.98 -1.65
N VAL A 27 21.94 10.47 -2.88
CA VAL A 27 20.80 10.69 -3.77
C VAL A 27 20.51 9.48 -4.67
N PHE A 28 21.16 8.35 -4.42
CA PHE A 28 20.98 7.15 -5.22
C PHE A 28 19.62 6.51 -4.92
N ARG A 29 18.83 6.37 -5.99
CA ARG A 29 17.44 5.90 -5.97
C ARG A 29 17.18 4.82 -7.01
N VAL A 30 18.00 4.74 -8.06
CA VAL A 30 17.80 3.80 -9.16
C VAL A 30 18.27 2.41 -8.72
N ILE A 31 17.35 1.47 -8.55
CA ILE A 31 17.69 0.09 -8.20
C ILE A 31 17.25 -0.87 -9.30
N PRO A 32 17.86 -2.07 -9.38
CA PRO A 32 17.41 -3.07 -10.32
C PRO A 32 15.94 -3.43 -10.07
N ASN A 33 15.14 -3.55 -11.12
CA ASN A 33 13.74 -3.92 -11.00
C ASN A 33 13.59 -5.39 -10.58
N PRO A 34 13.07 -5.66 -9.37
CA PRO A 34 13.02 -7.04 -8.86
C PRO A 34 11.83 -7.83 -9.42
N VAL A 35 11.00 -7.24 -10.30
CA VAL A 35 9.79 -7.88 -10.85
C VAL A 35 9.75 -7.83 -12.37
N CYS A 36 8.94 -8.71 -12.97
CA CYS A 36 8.74 -8.77 -14.42
C CYS A 36 7.79 -7.69 -14.97
N PHE A 37 7.28 -6.81 -14.10
CA PHE A 37 6.39 -5.72 -14.46
C PHE A 37 7.17 -4.42 -14.60
N TYR A 38 6.74 -3.57 -15.52
CA TYR A 38 7.28 -2.23 -15.67
C TYR A 38 6.63 -1.26 -14.68
N TRP A 39 7.45 -0.36 -14.13
CA TRP A 39 7.01 0.75 -13.29
C TRP A 39 6.82 2.01 -14.13
N GLU A 40 5.57 2.45 -14.33
CA GLU A 40 5.26 3.70 -15.05
C GLU A 40 4.92 4.82 -14.05
N PRO A 41 5.88 5.67 -13.67
CA PRO A 41 5.65 6.76 -12.72
C PRO A 41 4.76 7.86 -13.28
N ALA A 42 4.50 7.91 -14.59
CA ALA A 42 3.63 8.92 -15.20
C ALA A 42 2.13 8.70 -14.95
N THR A 43 1.73 7.52 -14.46
CA THR A 43 0.30 7.21 -14.24
C THR A 43 -0.30 8.00 -13.08
N PHE A 44 0.47 8.18 -11.99
CA PHE A 44 0.04 8.93 -10.81
C PHE A 44 1.22 9.68 -10.17
N SER A 45 0.96 10.88 -9.69
CA SER A 45 1.87 11.62 -8.82
C SER A 45 1.90 10.98 -7.44
N LEU A 46 2.97 10.25 -7.12
CA LEU A 46 3.13 9.65 -5.78
C LEU A 46 3.15 10.68 -4.65
N SER A 47 3.65 11.89 -4.91
CA SER A 47 3.62 12.97 -3.92
C SER A 47 2.20 13.46 -3.67
N THR A 48 1.36 13.51 -4.70
CA THR A 48 -0.06 13.84 -4.57
C THR A 48 -0.80 12.71 -3.85
N LEU A 49 -0.54 11.44 -4.20
CA LEU A 49 -1.11 10.30 -3.49
C LEU A 49 -0.75 10.28 -2.00
N LEU A 50 0.51 10.58 -1.66
CA LEU A 50 0.91 10.69 -0.26
C LEU A 50 0.18 11.83 0.44
N TYR A 51 0.04 12.99 -0.21
CA TYR A 51 -0.70 14.12 0.33
C TYR A 51 -2.19 13.81 0.56
N GLU A 52 -2.86 13.23 -0.43
CA GLU A 52 -4.26 12.80 -0.31
C GLU A 52 -4.41 11.75 0.79
N PHE A 53 -3.49 10.79 0.88
CA PHE A 53 -3.51 9.78 1.94
C PHE A 53 -3.37 10.39 3.33
N ILE A 54 -2.44 11.34 3.54
CA ILE A 54 -2.32 12.06 4.81
C ILE A 54 -3.59 12.88 5.12
N THR A 55 -4.21 13.47 4.11
CA THR A 55 -5.49 14.19 4.27
C THR A 55 -6.59 13.24 4.71
N SER A 56 -6.71 12.06 4.10
CA SER A 56 -7.66 11.02 4.54
C SER A 56 -7.38 10.55 5.97
N LEU A 57 -6.11 10.41 6.39
CA LEU A 57 -5.77 10.10 7.80
C LEU A 57 -6.27 11.18 8.76
N LYS A 58 -6.09 12.46 8.41
CA LYS A 58 -6.59 13.60 9.21
C LYS A 58 -8.13 13.54 9.32
N SER A 59 -8.83 13.24 8.22
CA SER A 59 -10.29 13.07 8.21
C SER A 59 -10.77 11.88 9.04
N LEU A 60 -10.11 10.71 8.93
CA LEU A 60 -10.44 9.53 9.75
C LEU A 60 -10.27 9.81 11.24
N ARG A 61 -9.24 10.58 11.62
CA ARG A 61 -9.01 10.99 13.01
C ARG A 61 -10.07 11.98 13.49
N ALA A 62 -10.51 12.90 12.64
CA ALA A 62 -11.57 13.86 12.98
C ALA A 62 -12.95 13.18 13.13
N ASN A 63 -13.15 12.02 12.51
CA ASN A 63 -14.37 11.22 12.59
C ASN A 63 -14.29 10.12 13.67
N ASP A 64 -13.28 10.14 14.55
CA ASP A 64 -13.04 9.18 15.63
C ASP A 64 -12.89 7.69 15.20
N GLU A 65 -12.75 7.39 13.91
CA GLU A 65 -12.59 6.00 13.41
C GLU A 65 -11.28 5.33 13.85
N ILE A 66 -10.28 6.15 14.18
CA ILE A 66 -8.94 5.76 14.59
C ILE A 66 -8.50 6.50 15.86
N GLU A 67 -9.47 6.89 16.69
CA GLU A 67 -9.20 7.54 17.98
C GLU A 67 -8.27 6.67 18.85
N GLY A 68 -7.25 7.30 19.44
CA GLY A 68 -6.27 6.61 20.29
C GLY A 68 -5.18 5.83 19.54
N SER A 69 -5.10 5.93 18.21
CA SER A 69 -3.98 5.36 17.46
C SER A 69 -2.68 6.15 17.70
N GLU A 70 -1.74 5.55 18.43
CA GLU A 70 -0.40 6.10 18.61
C GLU A 70 0.36 6.10 17.27
N GLN A 71 0.22 5.04 16.48
CA GLN A 71 0.96 4.92 15.23
C GLN A 71 0.50 5.92 14.17
N VAL A 72 -0.80 6.16 14.02
CA VAL A 72 -1.28 7.19 13.08
C VAL A 72 -0.86 8.58 13.55
N THR A 73 -0.83 8.83 14.87
CA THR A 73 -0.30 10.08 15.43
C THR A 73 1.16 10.29 15.02
N ARG A 74 2.03 9.27 15.16
CA ARG A 74 3.44 9.33 14.71
C ARG A 74 3.58 9.62 13.21
N ILE A 75 2.71 9.04 12.37
CA ILE A 75 2.70 9.30 10.92
C ILE A 75 2.30 10.75 10.63
N LEU A 76 1.30 11.27 11.34
CA LEU A 76 0.83 12.65 11.17
C LEU A 76 1.85 13.67 11.70
N ASP A 77 2.50 13.40 12.83
CA ASP A 77 3.60 14.22 13.35
C ASP A 77 4.79 14.25 12.38
N TRP A 78 5.10 13.10 11.76
CA TRP A 78 6.09 13.05 10.67
C TRP A 78 5.67 13.94 9.50
N ALA A 79 4.40 13.89 9.08
CA ALA A 79 3.91 14.67 7.94
C ALA A 79 3.91 16.18 8.20
N ASP A 80 3.61 16.59 9.44
CA ASP A 80 3.63 18.00 9.85
C ASP A 80 5.05 18.53 10.10
N GLY A 81 6.03 17.64 10.33
CA GLY A 81 7.45 17.98 10.55
C GLY A 81 8.23 18.45 9.32
N ASN A 82 7.61 18.55 8.14
CA ASN A 82 8.25 19.04 6.92
C ASN A 82 7.71 20.42 6.54
N GLU A 83 8.54 21.46 6.71
CA GLU A 83 8.20 22.86 6.38
C GLU A 83 7.91 23.09 4.88
N THR A 84 8.40 22.18 4.03
CA THR A 84 8.14 22.16 2.59
C THR A 84 7.11 21.09 2.28
N ARG A 85 6.12 21.41 1.41
CA ARG A 85 5.15 20.43 0.87
C ARG A 85 5.80 19.06 0.65
N LEU A 86 5.05 17.99 0.98
CA LEU A 86 5.50 16.60 0.89
C LEU A 86 6.41 16.35 -0.32
N PRO A 87 7.54 15.63 -0.15
CA PRO A 87 8.59 15.53 -1.16
C PRO A 87 8.06 15.19 -2.56
N ALA A 88 8.20 16.11 -3.53
CA ALA A 88 7.78 15.91 -4.90
C ALA A 88 8.97 15.45 -5.77
N LEU A 89 9.49 14.26 -5.48
CA LEU A 89 10.75 13.77 -6.04
C LEU A 89 10.72 13.34 -7.51
N ARG A 90 9.54 13.36 -8.14
CA ARG A 90 9.30 12.87 -9.52
C ARG A 90 8.63 13.88 -10.45
N SER A 91 8.29 15.07 -9.96
CA SER A 91 7.61 16.10 -10.76
C SER A 91 8.55 16.88 -11.69
N SER A 92 9.86 16.60 -11.66
CA SER A 92 10.84 17.28 -12.51
C SER A 92 11.66 16.24 -13.27
N SER A 93 11.60 16.32 -14.60
CA SER A 93 12.41 15.54 -15.53
C SER A 93 13.89 15.56 -15.11
N THR A 94 14.48 14.36 -15.06
CA THR A 94 15.88 14.09 -14.65
C THR A 94 16.94 14.93 -15.35
N LEU A 95 16.61 15.59 -16.46
CA LEU A 95 17.56 16.31 -17.30
C LEU A 95 17.72 17.81 -16.93
N ASP A 96 16.73 18.43 -16.27
CA ASP A 96 16.77 19.88 -15.97
C ASP A 96 17.29 20.21 -14.56
N MET A 97 17.58 19.19 -13.74
CA MET A 97 18.00 19.37 -12.34
C MET A 97 19.49 19.71 -12.16
N MET A 98 20.30 19.72 -13.24
CA MET A 98 21.75 19.95 -13.15
C MET A 98 22.16 21.43 -13.29
N SER A 99 21.22 22.36 -13.47
CA SER A 99 21.57 23.79 -13.54
C SER A 99 21.58 24.42 -12.14
N GLU A 100 22.79 24.74 -11.71
CA GLU A 100 23.22 25.85 -10.83
C GLU A 100 22.45 26.06 -9.51
N ASP A 101 23.18 25.84 -8.41
CA ASP A 101 22.87 26.03 -6.98
C ASP A 101 22.25 24.87 -6.19
N VAL A 102 22.90 24.54 -5.05
CA VAL A 102 22.36 24.12 -3.72
C VAL A 102 21.19 23.08 -3.72
N LYS A 103 21.02 22.30 -4.78
CA LYS A 103 19.88 21.36 -4.98
C LYS A 103 20.13 19.97 -4.40
N GLY A 104 21.39 19.56 -4.30
CA GLY A 104 21.76 18.27 -3.69
C GLY A 104 21.35 18.19 -2.22
N SER A 105 21.56 19.26 -1.45
CA SER A 105 21.20 19.30 -0.02
C SER A 105 19.68 19.25 0.19
N ARG A 106 18.90 19.93 -0.66
CA ARG A 106 17.43 19.84 -0.63
C ARG A 106 16.93 18.44 -0.97
N LEU A 107 17.45 17.84 -2.04
CA LEU A 107 17.09 16.46 -2.44
C LEU A 107 17.48 15.45 -1.36
N VAL A 108 18.68 15.57 -0.78
CA VAL A 108 19.13 14.74 0.34
C VAL A 108 18.21 14.91 1.55
N ARG A 109 17.78 16.13 1.88
CA ARG A 109 16.84 16.40 2.96
C ARG A 109 15.47 15.77 2.70
N GLU A 110 14.92 15.93 1.50
CA GLU A 110 13.64 15.35 1.09
C GLU A 110 13.69 13.81 1.14
N LEU A 111 14.79 13.20 0.68
CA LEU A 111 15.01 11.76 0.77
C LEU A 111 15.18 11.27 2.21
N ASN A 112 15.95 11.98 3.03
CA ASN A 112 16.11 11.67 4.45
C ASN A 112 14.77 11.77 5.19
N HIS A 113 13.93 12.73 4.82
CA HIS A 113 12.58 12.85 5.38
C HIS A 113 11.71 11.64 5.01
N LEU A 114 11.68 11.20 3.74
CA LEU A 114 10.97 9.97 3.35
C LEU A 114 11.49 8.72 4.07
N ARG A 115 12.81 8.63 4.27
CA ARG A 115 13.43 7.53 5.03
C ARG A 115 12.97 7.52 6.48
N ALA A 116 12.93 8.67 7.13
CA ALA A 116 12.38 8.79 8.48
C ALA A 116 10.92 8.32 8.54
N GLY A 117 10.12 8.55 7.48
CA GLY A 117 8.76 8.03 7.37
C GLY A 117 8.70 6.51 7.31
N ILE A 118 9.63 5.88 6.59
CA ILE A 118 9.74 4.41 6.58
C ILE A 118 10.22 3.89 7.95
N GLU A 119 11.17 4.57 8.61
CA GLU A 119 11.63 4.19 9.95
C GLU A 119 10.47 4.21 10.97
N VAL A 120 9.56 5.19 10.91
CA VAL A 120 8.32 5.22 11.70
C VAL A 120 7.47 3.97 11.48
N CYS A 121 7.42 3.45 10.26
CA CYS A 121 6.69 2.22 9.94
C CYS A 121 7.40 0.97 10.43
N ASP A 122 8.71 0.89 10.20
CA ASP A 122 9.52 -0.27 10.56
C ASP A 122 9.62 -0.44 12.08
N ASP A 123 9.64 0.67 12.84
CA ASP A 123 9.48 0.67 14.30
C ASP A 123 8.17 0.00 14.74
N TYR A 124 7.06 0.37 14.10
CA TYR A 124 5.76 -0.22 14.38
C TYR A 124 5.74 -1.72 14.05
N PHE A 125 6.35 -2.13 12.93
CA PHE A 125 6.44 -3.54 12.56
C PHE A 125 7.30 -4.35 13.53
N ARG A 126 8.36 -3.78 14.10
CA ARG A 126 9.16 -4.43 15.15
C ARG A 126 8.33 -4.72 16.41
N GLY A 127 7.42 -3.81 16.78
CA GLY A 127 6.53 -3.96 17.93
C GLY A 127 5.31 -4.85 17.67
N THR A 128 4.97 -5.09 16.40
CA THR A 128 3.74 -5.77 15.99
C THR A 128 3.99 -7.23 15.62
N LYS A 129 3.02 -8.11 15.91
CA LYS A 129 3.13 -9.52 15.54
C LYS A 129 3.16 -9.68 14.02
N HIS A 130 4.22 -10.29 13.48
CA HIS A 130 4.33 -10.59 12.04
C HIS A 130 3.10 -11.30 11.48
N SER A 131 2.48 -12.22 12.23
CA SER A 131 1.26 -12.93 11.80
C SER A 131 0.06 -12.00 11.57
N MET A 132 0.00 -10.85 12.26
CA MET A 132 -1.01 -9.82 12.06
C MET A 132 -0.77 -9.13 10.72
N ILE A 133 0.43 -8.58 10.52
CA ILE A 133 0.83 -7.87 9.30
C ILE A 133 0.63 -8.77 8.06
N GLN A 134 1.04 -10.03 8.14
CA GLN A 134 0.84 -11.01 7.06
C GLN A 134 -0.63 -11.25 6.73
N LYS A 135 -1.52 -11.28 7.72
CA LYS A 135 -2.97 -11.44 7.48
C LYS A 135 -3.53 -10.20 6.79
N VAL A 136 -3.20 -9.01 7.30
CA VAL A 136 -3.66 -7.72 6.74
C VAL A 136 -3.19 -7.56 5.31
N LEU A 137 -1.89 -7.78 5.04
CA LEU A 137 -1.31 -7.73 3.70
C LEU A 137 -1.98 -8.73 2.74
N ARG A 138 -2.17 -9.98 3.19
CA ARG A 138 -2.82 -11.01 2.36
C ARG A 138 -4.23 -10.59 1.96
N VAL A 139 -5.04 -10.15 2.92
CA VAL A 139 -6.43 -9.74 2.64
C VAL A 139 -6.44 -8.49 1.76
N HIS A 140 -5.54 -7.54 1.98
CA HIS A 140 -5.38 -6.39 1.11
C HIS A 140 -5.14 -6.78 -0.35
N ILE A 141 -4.17 -7.67 -0.60
CA ILE A 141 -3.89 -8.17 -1.96
C ILE A 141 -5.11 -8.88 -2.54
N GLN A 142 -5.82 -9.67 -1.75
CA GLN A 142 -7.04 -10.36 -2.21
C GLN A 142 -8.12 -9.37 -2.62
N GLU A 143 -8.32 -8.29 -1.84
CA GLU A 143 -9.30 -7.25 -2.17
C GLU A 143 -8.91 -6.46 -3.42
N VAL A 144 -7.64 -6.07 -3.55
CA VAL A 144 -7.14 -5.38 -4.75
C VAL A 144 -7.32 -6.27 -5.99
N LEU A 145 -6.96 -7.55 -5.91
CA LEU A 145 -7.15 -8.49 -7.01
C LEU A 145 -8.63 -8.75 -7.31
N SER A 146 -9.48 -8.82 -6.28
CA SER A 146 -10.92 -8.99 -6.44
C SER A 146 -11.53 -7.80 -7.17
N LEU A 147 -11.14 -6.58 -6.79
CA LEU A 147 -11.55 -5.33 -7.44
C LEU A 147 -11.09 -5.28 -8.90
N LEU A 148 -9.87 -5.71 -9.20
CA LEU A 148 -9.35 -5.80 -10.57
C LEU A 148 -10.10 -6.84 -11.42
N ASN A 149 -10.53 -7.94 -10.81
CA ASN A 149 -11.20 -9.03 -11.51
C ASN A 149 -12.71 -8.80 -11.68
N SER A 150 -13.40 -8.14 -10.74
CA SER A 150 -14.86 -7.92 -10.81
C SER A 150 -15.29 -7.11 -12.05
N GLN A 151 -14.39 -6.34 -12.66
CA GLN A 151 -14.63 -5.61 -13.90
C GLN A 151 -14.69 -6.47 -15.16
N SER A 152 -14.23 -7.73 -15.14
CA SER A 152 -14.40 -8.62 -16.30
C SER A 152 -15.87 -8.96 -16.54
N ASP A 153 -16.67 -9.02 -15.47
CA ASP A 153 -18.00 -9.63 -15.50
C ASP A 153 -19.13 -8.60 -15.63
N GLU A 154 -18.92 -7.34 -15.22
CA GLU A 154 -19.97 -6.30 -15.32
C GLU A 154 -20.13 -5.68 -16.71
N ARG A 155 -19.14 -5.86 -17.61
CA ARG A 155 -19.23 -5.38 -19.00
C ARG A 155 -20.35 -6.04 -19.80
N SER A 156 -20.84 -7.21 -19.39
CA SER A 156 -21.96 -7.89 -20.04
C SER A 156 -23.34 -7.49 -19.49
N THR A 157 -23.41 -6.83 -18.33
CA THR A 157 -24.67 -6.71 -17.57
C THR A 157 -25.17 -5.27 -17.44
N ARG A 158 -24.30 -4.27 -17.60
CA ARG A 158 -24.66 -2.84 -17.44
C ARG A 158 -25.24 -2.18 -18.70
N ASP A 159 -25.01 -2.72 -19.90
CA ASP A 159 -25.61 -2.20 -21.14
C ASP A 159 -27.14 -2.43 -21.21
N SER A 160 -27.70 -3.26 -20.33
CA SER A 160 -29.15 -3.56 -20.33
C SER A 160 -29.98 -2.77 -19.30
N ARG A 161 -29.36 -1.96 -18.42
CA ARG A 161 -30.05 -1.36 -17.25
C ARG A 161 -30.05 0.17 -17.21
N ARG A 162 -29.61 0.87 -18.25
CA ARG A 162 -29.57 2.35 -18.25
C ARG A 162 -30.90 3.06 -18.53
N ASN A 163 -31.99 2.32 -18.71
CA ASN A 163 -33.32 2.85 -18.95
C ASN A 163 -34.30 2.46 -17.84
N ASP A 164 -33.99 2.75 -16.58
CA ASP A 164 -35.04 3.16 -15.63
C ASP A 164 -34.45 3.62 -14.29
N ASP A 165 -35.20 4.52 -13.68
CA ASP A 165 -35.19 4.88 -12.26
C ASP A 165 -34.17 5.88 -11.70
N THR A 166 -34.71 7.10 -11.58
CA THR A 166 -34.63 8.04 -10.45
C THR A 166 -34.46 7.42 -9.05
N MET A 167 -33.70 8.17 -8.22
CA MET A 167 -33.66 8.23 -6.73
C MET A 167 -32.63 7.40 -5.94
N ASP A 168 -32.15 8.08 -4.90
CA ASP A 168 -31.52 7.65 -3.65
C ASP A 168 -29.98 7.59 -3.58
N GLY A 169 -29.42 8.55 -2.84
CA GLY A 169 -27.99 8.76 -2.58
C GLY A 169 -27.46 7.80 -1.51
N GLY A 170 -27.62 6.50 -1.74
CA GLY A 170 -26.93 5.46 -0.99
C GLY A 170 -25.51 5.27 -1.50
N ASP A 171 -24.55 5.30 -0.59
CA ASP A 171 -23.09 5.02 -0.70
C ASP A 171 -22.72 3.98 -1.79
N ILE A 172 -22.72 4.38 -3.07
CA ILE A 172 -22.31 3.50 -4.18
C ILE A 172 -20.79 3.33 -4.05
N PRO A 173 -20.27 2.10 -3.90
CA PRO A 173 -18.83 1.89 -3.83
C PRO A 173 -18.19 2.42 -5.11
N MET A 174 -17.24 3.36 -4.95
CA MET A 174 -16.46 3.89 -6.06
C MET A 174 -15.84 2.74 -6.83
N THR A 175 -15.99 2.74 -8.16
CA THR A 175 -15.49 1.67 -9.04
C THR A 175 -14.26 2.14 -9.80
N ILE A 176 -13.42 1.18 -10.26
CA ILE A 176 -12.27 1.50 -11.11
C ILE A 176 -12.70 2.24 -12.40
N ASN A 177 -13.94 2.05 -12.89
CA ASN A 177 -14.44 2.79 -14.07
C ASN A 177 -14.61 4.29 -13.80
N ASP A 178 -14.91 4.66 -12.56
CA ASP A 178 -15.02 6.06 -12.14
C ASP A 178 -13.63 6.71 -12.16
N LEU A 179 -12.59 5.96 -11.77
CA LEU A 179 -11.18 6.37 -11.86
C LEU A 179 -10.70 6.52 -13.32
N ASP A 180 -11.11 5.60 -14.21
CA ASP A 180 -10.77 5.65 -15.64
C ASP A 180 -11.40 6.85 -16.34
N SER A 181 -12.59 7.25 -15.90
CA SER A 181 -13.37 8.35 -16.48
C SER A 181 -13.00 9.72 -15.90
N ALA A 182 -12.24 9.75 -14.80
CA ALA A 182 -11.89 10.98 -14.10
C ALA A 182 -10.84 11.83 -14.85
N PRO A 183 -10.90 13.17 -14.74
CA PRO A 183 -9.83 14.05 -15.21
C PRO A 183 -8.50 13.72 -14.53
N PRO A 184 -7.34 13.89 -15.20
CA PRO A 184 -6.03 13.55 -14.64
C PRO A 184 -5.71 14.18 -13.28
N GLY A 185 -6.29 15.32 -12.93
CA GLY A 185 -6.05 16.00 -11.65
C GLY A 185 -6.81 15.42 -10.46
N ASP A 186 -7.86 14.64 -10.69
CA ASP A 186 -8.72 14.09 -9.62
C ASP A 186 -8.40 12.62 -9.33
N LYS A 187 -7.58 11.99 -10.17
CA LYS A 187 -7.33 10.55 -10.13
C LYS A 187 -6.66 10.11 -8.83
N GLU A 188 -5.69 10.86 -8.32
CA GLU A 188 -5.00 10.53 -7.08
C GLU A 188 -5.95 10.54 -5.87
N GLY A 189 -6.81 11.55 -5.77
CA GLY A 189 -7.81 11.65 -4.69
C GLY A 189 -8.78 10.47 -4.74
N LEU A 190 -9.37 10.21 -5.91
CA LEU A 190 -10.29 9.07 -6.10
C LEU A 190 -9.62 7.72 -5.80
N LEU A 191 -8.36 7.56 -6.18
CA LEU A 191 -7.61 6.34 -5.87
C LEU A 191 -7.42 6.17 -4.35
N ILE A 192 -7.04 7.23 -3.64
CA ILE A 192 -6.91 7.17 -2.18
C ILE A 192 -8.27 6.91 -1.52
N ASP A 193 -9.33 7.56 -1.97
CA ASP A 193 -10.69 7.33 -1.48
C ASP A 193 -11.15 5.89 -1.71
N LEU A 194 -10.80 5.29 -2.85
CA LEU A 194 -11.05 3.87 -3.11
C LEU A 194 -10.29 2.96 -2.14
N TYR A 195 -9.01 3.25 -1.88
CA TYR A 195 -8.20 2.45 -0.97
C TYR A 195 -8.64 2.60 0.48
N VAL A 196 -8.79 3.83 0.97
CA VAL A 196 -9.13 4.15 2.36
C VAL A 196 -10.62 3.90 2.65
N GLY A 197 -11.48 4.22 1.69
CA GLY A 197 -12.92 4.05 1.78
C GLY A 197 -13.33 2.60 1.53
N THR A 198 -12.91 1.96 0.45
CA THR A 198 -13.43 0.62 0.12
C THR A 198 -12.50 -0.50 0.62
N ILE A 199 -11.25 -0.50 0.19
CA ILE A 199 -10.32 -1.62 0.45
C ILE A 199 -10.04 -1.76 1.95
N ARG A 200 -9.70 -0.67 2.66
CA ARG A 200 -9.44 -0.69 4.11
C ARG A 200 -10.62 -1.24 4.90
N ARG A 201 -11.84 -0.73 4.66
CA ARG A 201 -13.07 -1.18 5.36
C ARG A 201 -13.27 -2.69 5.17
N ASN A 202 -13.09 -3.19 3.95
CA ASN A 202 -13.19 -4.62 3.68
C ASN A 202 -12.09 -5.44 4.36
N VAL A 203 -10.84 -4.98 4.31
CA VAL A 203 -9.71 -5.66 4.97
C VAL A 203 -9.97 -5.81 6.46
N VAL A 204 -10.38 -4.71 7.12
CA VAL A 204 -10.72 -4.71 8.55
C VAL A 204 -11.80 -5.75 8.85
N ARG A 205 -12.91 -5.70 8.11
CA ARG A 205 -14.04 -6.63 8.26
C ARG A 205 -13.61 -8.08 8.11
N ILE A 206 -12.95 -8.42 7.01
CA ILE A 206 -12.55 -9.79 6.67
C ILE A 206 -11.53 -10.33 7.67
N VAL A 207 -10.53 -9.54 8.07
CA VAL A 207 -9.52 -9.99 9.05
C VAL A 207 -10.17 -10.27 10.42
N ARG A 208 -11.13 -9.43 10.85
CA ARG A 208 -11.87 -9.67 12.10
C ARG A 208 -12.70 -10.96 12.04
N GLU A 209 -13.41 -11.18 10.94
CA GLU A 209 -14.19 -12.40 10.70
C GLU A 209 -13.29 -13.65 10.68
N GLN A 210 -12.15 -13.60 9.98
CA GLN A 210 -11.21 -14.72 9.95
C GLN A 210 -10.62 -15.04 11.33
N ASP A 211 -10.35 -14.02 12.15
CA ASP A 211 -9.86 -14.22 13.51
C ASP A 211 -10.91 -14.86 14.43
N SER A 212 -12.17 -14.45 14.31
CA SER A 212 -13.28 -15.03 15.08
C SER A 212 -13.52 -16.51 14.70
N ILE A 213 -13.51 -16.84 13.41
CA ILE A 213 -13.64 -18.21 12.90
C ILE A 213 -12.46 -19.07 13.38
N SER A 214 -11.24 -18.54 13.34
CA SER A 214 -10.04 -19.26 13.80
C SER A 214 -10.11 -19.58 15.29
N LYS A 215 -10.60 -18.63 16.11
CA LYS A 215 -10.86 -18.84 17.54
C LYS A 215 -11.93 -19.91 17.78
N GLN A 216 -13.05 -19.85 17.07
CA GLN A 216 -14.13 -20.84 17.20
C GLN A 216 -13.66 -22.25 16.83
N ARG A 217 -12.87 -22.38 15.76
CA ARG A 217 -12.26 -23.67 15.35
C ARG A 217 -11.29 -24.21 16.41
N ARG A 218 -10.46 -23.34 17.00
CA ARG A 218 -9.53 -23.74 18.06
C ARG A 218 -10.26 -24.20 19.32
N ALA A 219 -11.31 -23.49 19.72
CA ALA A 219 -12.14 -23.87 20.87
C ALA A 219 -12.82 -25.24 20.66
N ARG A 220 -13.36 -25.49 19.46
CA ARG A 220 -13.94 -26.80 19.11
C ARG A 220 -12.91 -27.93 19.17
N ARG A 221 -11.69 -27.72 18.67
CA ARG A 221 -10.60 -28.72 18.74
C ARG A 221 -10.15 -29.01 20.16
N ALA A 222 -10.01 -27.97 20.99
CA ALA A 222 -9.62 -28.14 22.40
C ALA A 222 -10.67 -28.94 23.20
N SER A 223 -11.96 -28.83 22.86
CA SER A 223 -13.04 -29.63 23.44
C SER A 223 -12.98 -31.12 23.03
N ILE A 224 -12.47 -31.41 21.84
CA ILE A 224 -12.36 -32.78 21.30
C ILE A 224 -11.11 -33.50 21.85
N ASP A 225 -9.98 -32.80 22.00
CA ASP A 225 -8.70 -33.45 22.31
C ASP A 225 -8.53 -33.92 23.75
N GLY A 226 -9.40 -33.54 24.70
CA GLY A 226 -9.64 -34.21 25.99
C GLY A 226 -8.44 -34.56 26.89
N ARG A 227 -7.20 -34.21 26.54
CA ARG A 227 -5.98 -34.43 27.33
C ARG A 227 -5.54 -33.08 27.87
N GLY A 228 -5.81 -32.88 29.14
CA GLY A 228 -5.28 -31.77 29.92
C GLY A 228 -3.75 -31.77 29.84
N THR A 229 -3.22 -30.86 29.02
CA THR A 229 -1.85 -30.39 29.20
C THR A 229 -1.95 -29.21 30.16
N ASP A 230 -1.29 -29.30 31.32
CA ASP A 230 -1.18 -28.27 32.37
C ASP A 230 -0.46 -26.97 31.92
N ALA A 231 -0.39 -26.72 30.61
CA ALA A 231 0.09 -25.47 30.07
C ALA A 231 -0.99 -24.40 30.29
N ALA A 232 -0.76 -23.51 31.25
CA ALA A 232 -1.57 -22.33 31.51
C ALA A 232 -2.06 -21.70 30.19
N PRO A 233 -3.37 -21.43 30.02
CA PRO A 233 -3.89 -20.93 28.75
C PRO A 233 -3.21 -19.60 28.42
N LYS A 234 -2.37 -19.58 27.38
CA LYS A 234 -1.81 -18.34 26.83
C LYS A 234 -2.98 -17.39 26.57
N LYS A 235 -3.04 -16.27 27.28
CA LYS A 235 -4.09 -15.26 27.11
C LYS A 235 -4.25 -14.98 25.61
N PRO A 236 -5.46 -15.16 25.03
CA PRO A 236 -5.67 -14.91 23.62
C PRO A 236 -5.36 -13.44 23.37
N THR A 237 -4.37 -13.17 22.52
CA THR A 237 -4.11 -11.80 22.06
C THR A 237 -5.31 -11.37 21.24
N ILE A 238 -6.05 -10.39 21.74
CA ILE A 238 -7.22 -9.86 21.06
C ILE A 238 -6.71 -8.99 19.92
N ILE A 239 -6.98 -9.40 18.68
CA ILE A 239 -6.82 -8.54 17.51
C ILE A 239 -8.00 -7.56 17.56
N THR A 240 -7.70 -6.29 17.82
CA THR A 240 -8.69 -5.21 17.82
C THR A 240 -8.87 -4.66 16.41
N GLU A 241 -10.01 -4.01 16.17
CA GLU A 241 -10.27 -3.30 14.92
C GLU A 241 -9.24 -2.19 14.69
N LEU A 242 -8.95 -1.41 15.74
CA LEU A 242 -7.93 -0.38 15.74
C LEU A 242 -6.56 -0.94 15.30
N ALA A 243 -6.13 -2.08 15.84
CA ALA A 243 -4.85 -2.68 15.47
C ALA A 243 -4.79 -3.14 14.00
N ILE A 244 -5.91 -3.57 13.42
CA ILE A 244 -5.98 -3.91 11.99
C ILE A 244 -5.90 -2.65 11.14
N ASN A 245 -6.64 -1.61 11.52
CA ASN A 245 -6.59 -0.30 10.86
C ASN A 245 -5.18 0.27 10.88
N GLU A 246 -4.53 0.32 12.04
CA GLU A 246 -3.14 0.79 12.19
C GLU A 246 -2.18 0.03 11.30
N ALA A 247 -2.27 -1.30 11.29
CA ALA A 247 -1.42 -2.14 10.46
C ALA A 247 -1.61 -1.82 8.97
N TRP A 248 -2.86 -1.69 8.50
CA TRP A 248 -3.15 -1.40 7.10
C TRP A 248 -2.70 0.00 6.70
N LEU A 249 -3.02 1.02 7.50
CA LEU A 249 -2.62 2.41 7.26
C LEU A 249 -1.10 2.57 7.25
N THR A 250 -0.40 1.85 8.14
CA THR A 250 1.08 1.84 8.17
C THR A 250 1.66 1.19 6.93
N LEU A 251 1.09 0.07 6.46
CA LEU A 251 1.54 -0.58 5.21
C LEU A 251 1.37 0.36 4.01
N MET A 252 0.22 1.03 3.89
CA MET A 252 -0.04 1.99 2.81
C MET A 252 0.89 3.20 2.85
N PHE A 253 1.06 3.80 4.03
CA PHE A 253 1.96 4.94 4.20
C PHE A 253 3.41 4.56 3.85
N ARG A 254 3.89 3.41 4.35
CA ARG A 254 5.21 2.90 4.03
C ARG A 254 5.39 2.68 2.54
N MET A 255 4.39 2.08 1.88
CA MET A 255 4.39 1.85 0.44
C MET A 255 4.54 3.14 -0.35
N LEU A 256 3.77 4.17 -0.02
CA LEU A 256 3.83 5.47 -0.69
C LEU A 256 5.20 6.16 -0.49
N CYS A 257 5.80 6.04 0.69
CA CYS A 257 7.16 6.52 0.93
C CYS A 257 8.21 5.72 0.14
N TRP A 258 8.11 4.39 0.18
CA TRP A 258 9.07 3.49 -0.46
C TRP A 258 9.08 3.63 -1.98
N LEU A 259 7.91 3.75 -2.61
CA LEU A 259 7.78 3.94 -4.06
C LEU A 259 8.33 5.30 -4.52
N GLN A 260 8.31 6.31 -3.64
CA GLN A 260 8.96 7.59 -3.90
C GLN A 260 10.47 7.52 -3.73
N LEU A 261 11.00 6.64 -2.89
CA LEU A 261 12.45 6.52 -2.74
C LEU A 261 13.12 5.81 -3.91
N HIS A 262 12.47 4.85 -4.55
CA HIS A 262 13.12 3.97 -5.53
C HIS A 262 12.63 4.20 -6.93
N ASP A 263 13.56 4.40 -7.87
CA ASP A 263 13.30 4.46 -9.31
C ASP A 263 13.75 3.16 -9.99
N PHE A 264 12.99 2.73 -11.00
CA PHE A 264 13.30 1.54 -11.80
C PHE A 264 13.47 1.95 -13.25
N HIS A 265 14.51 1.41 -13.91
CA HIS A 265 14.69 1.66 -15.32
C HIS A 265 13.64 0.90 -16.15
N LYS A 266 13.08 1.52 -17.18
CA LYS A 266 11.97 0.93 -17.94
C LYS A 266 12.27 -0.37 -18.67
N MET A 267 13.52 -0.52 -19.08
CA MET A 267 14.02 -1.71 -19.76
C MET A 267 14.52 -2.78 -18.79
N ASP A 268 14.62 -2.43 -17.50
CA ASP A 268 15.03 -3.37 -16.48
C ASP A 268 13.76 -4.08 -16.00
N ILE A 269 13.52 -5.25 -16.58
CA ILE A 269 12.44 -6.15 -16.19
C ILE A 269 13.06 -7.51 -15.89
N GLN A 270 12.59 -8.14 -14.81
CA GLN A 270 13.05 -9.49 -14.51
C GLN A 270 12.58 -10.44 -15.61
N LEU A 271 13.52 -10.94 -16.40
CA LEU A 271 13.24 -12.01 -17.36
C LEU A 271 13.03 -13.32 -16.61
N SER A 272 12.04 -14.10 -17.03
CA SER A 272 11.85 -15.45 -16.50
C SER A 272 13.13 -16.25 -16.72
N LYS A 273 13.61 -16.92 -15.67
CA LYS A 273 14.70 -17.88 -15.81
C LYS A 273 14.23 -18.94 -16.81
N SER A 274 14.92 -19.06 -17.94
CA SER A 274 14.66 -20.16 -18.86
C SER A 274 14.84 -21.48 -18.11
N GLU A 275 14.02 -22.49 -18.41
CA GLU A 275 14.05 -23.82 -17.76
C GLU A 275 15.36 -24.61 -17.99
N ALA A 276 16.44 -23.97 -18.45
CA ALA A 276 17.77 -24.55 -18.55
C ALA A 276 18.41 -24.69 -17.15
N TYR A 277 17.75 -25.46 -16.29
CA TYR A 277 18.18 -25.91 -14.96
C TYR A 277 19.39 -26.86 -15.08
N ALA A 278 20.54 -26.31 -15.46
CA ALA A 278 21.89 -26.90 -15.32
C ALA A 278 23.00 -25.91 -15.72
N SER A 279 22.66 -24.77 -16.31
CA SER A 279 23.67 -23.83 -16.81
C SER A 279 24.13 -22.86 -15.72
N ARG A 280 25.38 -23.01 -15.26
CA ARG A 280 26.09 -22.03 -14.41
C ARG A 280 26.63 -20.84 -15.22
N ILE A 281 25.98 -20.46 -16.31
CA ILE A 281 26.47 -19.34 -17.13
C ILE A 281 26.10 -18.03 -16.42
N PRO A 282 27.07 -17.15 -16.14
CA PRO A 282 26.79 -15.85 -15.55
C PRO A 282 25.88 -15.04 -16.47
N VAL A 283 24.85 -14.42 -15.87
CA VAL A 283 23.97 -13.48 -16.55
C VAL A 283 24.76 -12.20 -16.81
N TYR A 284 24.92 -11.83 -18.08
CA TYR A 284 25.49 -10.55 -18.47
C TYR A 284 24.37 -9.50 -18.51
N ILE A 285 24.57 -8.42 -17.77
CA ILE A 285 23.81 -7.17 -17.94
C ILE A 285 24.44 -6.48 -19.16
N VAL A 286 23.65 -6.26 -20.21
CA VAL A 286 24.07 -5.53 -21.42
C VAL A 286 23.71 -4.06 -21.25
#